data_AF-A0ABD1RMY5-F1
#
_entry.id   AF-A0ABD1RMY5-F1
#
_cell.length_a   1.000
_cell.length_b   1.000
_cell.length_c   1.000
_cell.angle_alpha   90.00
_cell.angle_beta   90.00
_cell.angle_gamma   90.00
#
_symmetry.space_group_name_H-M   'P 1'
#
loop_
_entity.id
_entity.type
_entity.pdbx_description
1 polymer ?
#
loop_
_entity_poly.entity_id
_entity_poly.type
_entity_poly.pdbx_seq_one_letter_code
_entity_poly.pdbx_strand_id
1 'polypeptide(L)'
;MVGSSVLHHPKLLIPTHGKCPEYDLSLKREEECIFLLKKCKCMEELKQVHAQILKLGLFCKSFCASNLVATCALSEWGSMDYACSIFKHIDDPSSFEFNTMIRGHIKHMNLEQALFTYLEMLDSGIEPDNFTYPALLKACARLSALKQGLQIHGQTIKLGFVDDVFVQNSLINMYGKCGEIKCSCVIFEQMEDSRKTIASWSAVITAHANMGLWSKCLRLFGDMNQIGFRAEESILVNVLSACTHLGALDLGMCTHGYLLRNLTGLNVIVETSLIDMYIKCGFVDKALFLFEKLSERNQMSYSVVISGLAIHGRAEEALKIYEQMIEQGTKPDDVIYVGVLNACNHTGLVEEGLKFFDTMRFDHGIQPTIQHYGCMVDLMGRAGMLNEAIELIKSMPMEPNDVLWRSLLSACKIHKNVLIGEFAAKNLFRLNSHNASDYILISNTYARAQRWEDVSIIRTEMAKKGLINQVPGYSLVEVKKKMYKFVSNDMSHSHCDEIYEMLHQMEWQLKFEGYCPDTSQVLLDVDEDEKRQRLSSHSQKLAIAFALIHTSYMSRIRIVRNVRMCNDCHTYTKLISMIYEREITVRDRNRFHHFKDGTCSCRDYW
;
A
#
# COMPACT_ATOMS: atom_id res chain seq x y z
N MET A 1 28.62 -71.39 -26.18
CA MET A 1 30.07 -71.25 -26.45
C MET A 1 30.58 -70.16 -25.53
N VAL A 2 31.14 -70.53 -24.36
CA VAL A 2 32.59 -70.65 -24.09
C VAL A 2 33.28 -69.28 -24.21
N GLY A 3 33.96 -68.72 -23.21
CA GLY A 3 34.42 -69.28 -21.95
C GLY A 3 35.09 -68.23 -21.04
N SER A 4 35.41 -68.72 -19.85
CA SER A 4 36.00 -68.09 -18.66
C SER A 4 37.41 -67.51 -18.83
N SER A 5 37.81 -66.59 -17.94
CA SER A 5 38.92 -66.87 -17.00
C SER A 5 39.04 -65.82 -15.89
N VAL A 6 39.36 -66.37 -14.72
CA VAL A 6 39.59 -65.77 -13.40
C VAL A 6 41.01 -65.22 -13.32
N LEU A 7 41.21 -64.04 -12.73
CA LEU A 7 42.47 -63.68 -12.08
C LEU A 7 42.21 -62.92 -10.76
N HIS A 8 42.39 -63.67 -9.67
CA HIS A 8 42.91 -63.29 -8.35
C HIS A 8 42.69 -61.86 -7.81
N HIS A 9 41.77 -61.74 -6.84
CA HIS A 9 41.93 -60.82 -5.72
C HIS A 9 43.06 -61.31 -4.78
N PRO A 10 44.10 -60.51 -4.51
CA PRO A 10 44.88 -60.69 -3.29
C PRO A 10 44.03 -60.19 -2.12
N LYS A 11 43.80 -61.08 -1.15
CA LYS A 11 43.35 -60.74 0.21
C LYS A 11 44.38 -59.77 0.82
N LEU A 12 44.15 -58.48 0.64
CA LEU A 12 44.74 -57.47 1.51
C LEU A 12 43.95 -57.53 2.82
N LEU A 13 44.61 -58.11 3.81
CA LEU A 13 44.27 -58.06 5.22
C LEU A 13 43.83 -56.64 5.57
N ILE A 14 42.52 -56.44 5.72
CA ILE A 14 41.96 -55.32 6.46
C ILE A 14 42.51 -55.49 7.88
N PRO A 15 43.31 -54.54 8.42
CA PRO A 15 43.47 -54.48 9.85
C PRO A 15 42.08 -54.17 10.39
N THR A 16 41.48 -55.11 11.11
CA THR A 16 40.40 -54.84 12.03
C THR A 16 40.93 -53.85 13.07
N HIS A 17 40.94 -52.56 12.74
CA HIS A 17 41.10 -51.51 13.73
C HIS A 17 39.87 -51.59 14.64
N GLY A 18 40.09 -52.01 15.88
CA GLY A 18 39.10 -51.88 16.92
C GLY A 18 38.57 -50.46 16.94
N LYS A 19 37.24 -50.31 17.00
CA LYS A 19 36.59 -49.01 17.25
C LYS A 19 37.21 -48.42 18.53
N CYS A 20 37.91 -47.31 18.38
CA CYS A 20 38.57 -46.63 19.49
C CYS A 20 37.50 -45.95 20.37
N PRO A 21 37.40 -46.24 21.68
CA PRO A 21 36.36 -45.68 22.57
C PRO A 21 36.31 -44.14 22.61
N GLU A 22 37.43 -43.47 22.32
CA GLU A 22 37.55 -42.01 22.32
C GLU A 22 36.78 -41.35 21.17
N TYR A 23 36.66 -42.01 20.01
CA TYR A 23 35.93 -41.48 18.85
C TYR A 23 34.42 -41.46 19.11
N ASP A 24 33.87 -42.56 19.67
CA ASP A 24 32.45 -42.66 20.06
C ASP A 24 32.12 -41.69 21.22
N LEU A 25 33.06 -41.44 22.13
CA LEU A 25 32.88 -40.45 23.20
C LEU A 25 32.85 -39.01 22.67
N SER A 26 33.71 -38.69 21.70
CA SER A 26 33.75 -37.35 21.10
C SER A 26 32.47 -37.04 20.32
N LEU A 27 31.93 -38.01 19.58
CA LEU A 27 30.68 -37.87 18.83
C LEU A 27 29.49 -37.63 19.76
N LYS A 28 29.39 -38.39 20.87
CA LYS A 28 28.34 -38.16 21.88
C LYS A 28 28.40 -36.77 22.50
N ARG A 29 29.61 -36.28 22.83
CA ARG A 29 29.80 -34.93 23.39
C ARG A 29 29.41 -33.83 22.41
N GLU A 30 29.67 -34.06 21.12
CA GLU A 30 29.28 -33.17 20.03
C GLU A 30 27.76 -33.12 19.84
N GLU A 31 27.09 -34.28 19.80
CA GLU A 31 25.62 -34.37 19.76
C GLU A 31 24.97 -33.68 20.97
N GLU A 32 25.55 -33.84 22.17
CA GLU A 32 25.07 -33.20 23.40
C GLU A 32 25.20 -31.67 23.32
N CYS A 33 26.34 -31.14 22.86
CA CYS A 33 26.51 -29.69 22.70
C CYS A 33 25.53 -29.12 21.66
N ILE A 34 25.29 -29.82 20.55
CA ILE A 34 24.32 -29.41 19.53
C ILE A 34 22.90 -29.43 20.10
N PHE A 35 22.57 -30.43 20.91
CA PHE A 35 21.28 -30.49 21.60
C PHE A 35 21.09 -29.32 22.56
N LEU A 36 22.14 -28.93 23.30
CA LEU A 36 22.12 -27.77 24.17
C LEU A 36 21.97 -26.46 23.37
N LEU A 37 22.66 -26.32 22.23
CA LEU A 37 22.53 -25.16 21.34
C LEU A 37 21.08 -24.99 20.87
N LYS A 38 20.43 -26.07 20.45
CA LYS A 38 19.03 -26.05 20.00
C LYS A 38 18.03 -25.68 21.11
N LYS A 39 18.43 -25.78 22.38
CA LYS A 39 17.60 -25.43 23.54
C LYS A 39 17.82 -24.02 24.06
N CYS A 40 18.86 -23.32 23.60
CA CYS A 40 19.16 -21.97 24.04
C CYS A 40 18.01 -21.01 23.71
N LYS A 41 17.71 -20.12 24.65
CA LYS A 41 16.67 -19.08 24.52
C LYS A 41 17.22 -17.66 24.68
N CYS A 42 18.48 -17.51 25.06
CA CYS A 42 19.13 -16.22 25.22
C CYS A 42 20.64 -16.31 24.97
N MET A 43 21.27 -15.15 24.84
CA MET A 43 22.71 -15.04 24.62
C MET A 43 23.57 -15.55 25.79
N GLU A 44 23.05 -15.55 27.03
CA GLU A 44 23.80 -16.05 28.18
C GLU A 44 23.96 -17.57 28.12
N GLU A 45 22.88 -18.30 27.86
CA GLU A 45 22.90 -19.75 27.66
C GLU A 45 23.80 -20.12 26.48
N LEU A 46 23.70 -19.41 25.35
CA LEU A 46 24.56 -19.66 24.20
C LEU A 46 26.04 -19.44 24.53
N LYS A 47 26.39 -18.41 25.31
CA LYS A 47 27.77 -18.18 25.75
C LYS A 47 28.28 -19.28 26.67
N GLN A 48 27.43 -19.84 27.53
CA GLN A 48 27.79 -21.00 28.37
C GLN A 48 28.09 -22.23 27.52
N VAL A 49 27.23 -22.52 26.53
CA VAL A 49 27.45 -23.65 25.61
C VAL A 49 28.69 -23.42 24.74
N HIS A 50 28.93 -22.18 24.28
CA HIS A 50 30.17 -21.83 23.57
C HIS A 50 31.42 -22.09 24.41
N ALA A 51 31.42 -21.67 25.67
CA ALA A 51 32.53 -21.92 26.59
C ALA A 51 32.75 -23.43 26.83
N GLN A 52 31.67 -24.22 26.91
CA GLN A 52 31.76 -25.68 27.01
C GLN A 52 32.39 -26.30 25.75
N ILE A 53 31.98 -25.86 24.56
CA ILE A 53 32.56 -26.32 23.28
C ILE A 53 34.06 -26.03 23.21
N LEU A 54 34.48 -24.82 23.64
CA LEU A 54 35.90 -24.45 23.70
C LEU A 54 36.66 -25.32 24.70
N LYS A 55 36.13 -25.50 25.92
CA LYS A 55 36.77 -26.32 26.96
C LYS A 55 36.92 -27.79 26.56
N LEU A 56 35.98 -28.32 25.78
CA LEU A 56 36.01 -29.71 25.29
C LEU A 56 36.89 -29.88 24.04
N GLY A 57 37.48 -28.81 23.51
CA GLY A 57 38.28 -28.85 22.28
C GLY A 57 37.46 -29.19 21.03
N LEU A 58 36.14 -28.99 21.07
CA LEU A 58 35.23 -29.34 19.99
C LEU A 58 35.09 -28.21 18.96
N PHE A 59 35.67 -27.05 19.22
CA PHE A 59 35.59 -25.89 18.32
C PHE A 59 36.30 -26.10 16.99
N CYS A 60 37.47 -26.76 17.01
CA CYS A 60 38.24 -27.06 15.80
C CYS A 60 37.57 -28.10 14.89
N LYS A 61 36.48 -28.73 15.34
CA LYS A 61 35.60 -29.52 14.48
C LYS A 61 34.54 -28.58 13.91
N SER A 62 34.65 -28.25 12.62
CA SER A 62 33.81 -27.28 11.90
C SER A 62 32.32 -27.37 12.30
N PHE A 63 31.74 -28.58 12.36
CA PHE A 63 30.31 -28.79 12.60
C PHE A 63 29.73 -28.16 13.89
N CYS A 64 30.46 -28.17 15.01
CA CYS A 64 30.03 -27.50 16.24
C CYS A 64 30.07 -25.98 16.09
N ALA A 65 31.13 -25.45 15.48
CA ALA A 65 31.27 -24.01 15.22
C ALA A 65 30.20 -23.51 14.23
N SER A 66 29.90 -24.27 13.18
CA SER A 66 28.83 -23.98 12.21
C SER A 66 27.47 -23.85 12.88
N ASN A 67 27.12 -24.80 13.77
CA ASN A 67 25.86 -24.76 14.51
C ASN A 67 25.83 -23.61 15.53
N LEU A 68 26.97 -23.26 16.12
CA LEU A 68 27.07 -22.14 17.06
C LEU A 68 26.84 -20.80 16.33
N VAL A 69 27.49 -20.60 15.18
CA VAL A 69 27.27 -19.45 14.29
C VAL A 69 25.81 -19.40 13.85
N ALA A 70 25.25 -20.51 13.36
CA ALA A 70 23.86 -20.57 12.90
C ALA A 70 22.86 -20.23 14.02
N THR A 71 23.04 -20.79 15.21
CA THR A 71 22.18 -20.51 16.36
C THR A 71 22.27 -19.02 16.73
N CYS A 72 23.47 -18.45 16.76
CA CYS A 72 23.67 -17.06 17.13
C CYS A 72 23.20 -16.06 16.07
N ALA A 73 23.39 -16.34 14.78
CA ALA A 73 23.04 -15.45 13.68
C ALA A 73 21.56 -15.51 13.28
N LEU A 74 20.89 -16.67 13.48
CA LEU A 74 19.54 -16.92 12.97
C LEU A 74 18.45 -16.94 14.04
N SER A 75 18.79 -16.95 15.34
CA SER A 75 17.80 -16.90 16.43
C SER A 75 17.28 -15.47 16.67
N GLU A 76 16.05 -15.31 17.19
CA GLU A 76 15.47 -13.97 17.45
C GLU A 76 16.24 -13.18 18.52
N TRP A 77 16.77 -13.90 19.52
CA TRP A 77 17.58 -13.37 20.61
C TRP A 77 19.09 -13.29 20.26
N GLY A 78 19.45 -13.65 19.04
CA GLY A 78 20.83 -13.77 18.57
C GLY A 78 21.58 -12.44 18.42
N SER A 79 22.91 -12.51 18.29
CA SER A 79 23.78 -11.35 18.11
C SER A 79 24.66 -11.54 16.88
N MET A 80 24.43 -10.72 15.86
CA MET A 80 25.21 -10.80 14.63
C MET A 80 26.70 -10.47 14.86
N ASP A 81 27.02 -9.50 15.73
CA ASP A 81 28.41 -9.16 16.06
C ASP A 81 29.15 -10.34 16.71
N TYR A 82 28.47 -11.07 17.60
CA TYR A 82 29.04 -12.25 18.22
C TYR A 82 29.20 -13.39 17.21
N ALA A 83 28.21 -13.61 16.34
CA ALA A 83 28.32 -14.57 15.24
C ALA A 83 29.51 -14.25 14.31
N CYS A 84 29.72 -12.99 13.95
CA CYS A 84 30.88 -12.53 13.19
C CYS A 84 32.19 -12.83 13.93
N SER A 85 32.23 -12.64 15.26
CA SER A 85 33.41 -12.95 16.06
C SER A 85 33.74 -14.44 16.04
N ILE A 86 32.73 -15.31 16.16
CA ILE A 86 32.91 -16.76 16.12
C ILE A 86 33.37 -17.19 14.73
N PHE A 87 32.73 -16.67 13.67
CA PHE A 87 33.02 -17.00 12.28
C PHE A 87 34.48 -16.71 11.91
N LYS A 88 35.05 -15.59 12.39
CA LYS A 88 36.46 -15.24 12.18
C LYS A 88 37.47 -16.25 12.75
N HIS A 89 37.04 -17.11 13.67
CA HIS A 89 37.87 -18.13 14.27
C HIS A 89 37.66 -19.52 13.66
N ILE A 90 36.74 -19.68 12.70
CA ILE A 90 36.55 -20.94 11.99
C ILE A 90 37.66 -21.08 10.95
N ASP A 91 38.43 -22.15 11.08
CA ASP A 91 39.41 -22.55 10.06
C ASP A 91 38.68 -23.17 8.87
N ASP A 92 38.96 -22.67 7.66
CA ASP A 92 38.39 -23.15 6.38
C ASP A 92 36.85 -23.18 6.32
N PRO A 93 36.17 -22.02 6.38
CA PRO A 93 34.71 -21.95 6.31
C PRO A 93 34.17 -22.43 4.96
N SER A 94 33.16 -23.29 5.00
CA SER A 94 32.47 -23.82 3.81
C SER A 94 31.34 -22.89 3.34
N SER A 95 30.70 -23.24 2.23
CA SER A 95 29.51 -22.55 1.73
C SER A 95 28.39 -22.48 2.78
N PHE A 96 28.31 -23.44 3.72
CA PHE A 96 27.31 -23.43 4.79
C PHE A 96 27.51 -22.26 5.77
N GLU A 97 28.73 -22.02 6.24
CA GLU A 97 29.01 -20.94 7.19
C GLU A 97 28.83 -19.58 6.51
N PHE A 98 29.31 -19.40 5.28
CA PHE A 98 29.08 -18.17 4.50
C PHE A 98 27.59 -17.92 4.26
N ASN A 99 26.83 -18.93 3.81
CA ASN A 99 25.38 -18.82 3.63
C ASN A 99 24.66 -18.46 4.93
N THR A 100 25.12 -19.00 6.06
CA THR A 100 24.61 -18.67 7.39
C THR A 100 24.86 -17.21 7.74
N MET A 101 26.08 -16.70 7.50
CA MET A 101 26.43 -15.31 7.74
C MET A 101 25.65 -14.35 6.85
N ILE A 102 25.50 -14.65 5.55
CA ILE A 102 24.70 -13.86 4.61
C ILE A 102 23.24 -13.78 5.09
N ARG A 103 22.64 -14.91 5.49
CA ARG A 103 21.26 -14.96 6.01
C ARG A 103 21.12 -14.20 7.33
N GLY A 104 22.10 -14.32 8.23
CA GLY A 104 22.17 -13.57 9.48
C GLY A 104 22.21 -12.07 9.26
N HIS A 105 23.09 -11.59 8.37
CA HIS A 105 23.18 -10.18 8.00
C HIS A 105 21.85 -9.65 7.45
N ILE A 106 21.17 -10.41 6.58
CA ILE A 106 19.85 -10.03 6.05
C ILE A 106 18.80 -9.96 7.17
N LYS A 107 18.82 -10.91 8.11
CA LYS A 107 17.90 -10.94 9.24
C LYS A 107 18.05 -9.69 10.11
N HIS A 108 19.29 -9.31 10.41
CA HIS A 108 19.64 -8.15 11.23
C HIS A 108 19.70 -6.82 10.45
N MET A 109 19.16 -6.75 9.23
CA MET A 109 19.14 -5.53 8.39
C MET A 109 20.51 -5.00 7.91
N ASN A 110 21.58 -5.77 8.07
CA ASN A 110 22.92 -5.44 7.60
C ASN A 110 23.10 -5.85 6.13
N LEU A 111 22.26 -5.30 5.24
CA LEU A 111 22.08 -5.81 3.87
C LEU A 111 23.32 -5.66 2.98
N GLU A 112 24.07 -4.57 3.12
CA GLU A 112 25.34 -4.36 2.39
C GLU A 112 26.40 -5.36 2.84
N GLN A 113 26.48 -5.62 4.15
CA GLN A 113 27.41 -6.61 4.68
C GLN A 113 27.11 -8.02 4.16
N ALA A 114 25.84 -8.36 3.93
CA ALA A 114 25.49 -9.63 3.29
C ALA A 114 26.10 -9.76 1.88
N LEU A 115 26.18 -8.67 1.12
CA LEU A 115 26.85 -8.66 -0.19
C LEU A 115 28.38 -8.70 -0.05
N PHE A 116 28.96 -8.02 0.95
CA PHE A 116 30.39 -8.10 1.22
C PHE A 116 30.84 -9.50 1.65
N THR A 117 30.09 -10.18 2.53
CA THR A 117 30.35 -11.56 2.91
C THR A 117 30.30 -12.52 1.71
N TYR A 118 29.48 -12.22 0.70
CA TYR A 118 29.51 -12.97 -0.56
C TYR A 118 30.78 -12.71 -1.38
N LEU A 119 31.28 -11.48 -1.42
CA LEU A 119 32.57 -11.20 -2.06
C LEU A 119 33.71 -11.91 -1.31
N GLU A 120 33.70 -11.92 0.02
CA GLU A 120 34.66 -12.68 0.85
C GLU A 120 34.62 -14.18 0.55
N MET A 121 33.42 -14.75 0.34
CA MET A 121 33.23 -16.15 -0.06
C MET A 121 33.92 -16.44 -1.39
N LEU A 122 33.74 -15.55 -2.39
CA LEU A 122 34.37 -15.67 -3.70
C LEU A 122 35.90 -15.50 -3.64
N ASP A 123 36.39 -14.51 -2.89
CA ASP A 123 37.81 -14.24 -2.71
C ASP A 123 38.53 -15.39 -1.99
N SER A 124 37.79 -16.13 -1.14
CA SER A 124 38.26 -17.35 -0.47
C SER A 124 38.20 -18.60 -1.36
N GLY A 125 37.74 -18.47 -2.62
CA GLY A 125 37.63 -19.57 -3.57
C GLY A 125 36.50 -20.56 -3.26
N ILE A 126 35.54 -20.19 -2.40
CA ILE A 126 34.42 -21.04 -2.03
C ILE A 126 33.28 -20.84 -3.04
N GLU A 127 32.83 -21.93 -3.66
CA GLU A 127 31.79 -21.86 -4.70
C GLU A 127 30.39 -21.60 -4.11
N PRO A 128 29.65 -20.60 -4.65
CA PRO A 128 28.25 -20.36 -4.30
C PRO A 128 27.34 -21.49 -4.74
N ASP A 129 26.33 -21.79 -3.93
CA ASP A 129 25.35 -22.84 -4.20
C ASP A 129 23.92 -22.26 -4.38
N ASN A 130 22.94 -23.15 -4.58
CA ASN A 130 21.55 -22.78 -4.75
C ASN A 130 20.90 -22.20 -3.46
N PHE A 131 21.58 -22.23 -2.31
CA PHE A 131 21.15 -21.55 -1.09
C PHE A 131 21.76 -20.16 -0.93
N THR A 132 22.91 -19.90 -1.56
CA THR A 132 23.56 -18.58 -1.58
C THR A 132 22.72 -17.54 -2.33
N TYR A 133 22.33 -17.86 -3.56
CA TYR A 133 21.68 -16.89 -4.46
C TYR A 133 20.33 -16.36 -3.96
N PRO A 134 19.39 -17.19 -3.44
CA PRO A 134 18.14 -16.69 -2.86
C PRO A 134 18.37 -15.64 -1.76
N ALA A 135 19.37 -15.85 -0.91
CA ALA A 135 19.70 -14.91 0.16
C ALA A 135 20.21 -13.58 -0.42
N LEU A 136 21.15 -13.62 -1.36
CA LEU A 136 21.69 -12.40 -1.98
C LEU A 136 20.64 -11.62 -2.75
N LEU A 137 19.80 -12.32 -3.53
CA LEU A 137 18.69 -11.68 -4.26
C LEU A 137 17.69 -11.04 -3.31
N LYS A 138 17.43 -11.64 -2.14
CA LYS A 138 16.64 -11.02 -1.07
C LYS A 138 17.31 -9.77 -0.51
N ALA A 139 18.63 -9.76 -0.34
CA ALA A 139 19.37 -8.55 0.06
C ALA A 139 19.23 -7.44 -0.99
N CYS A 140 19.46 -7.76 -2.27
CA CYS A 140 19.29 -6.82 -3.39
C CYS A 140 17.86 -6.27 -3.48
N ALA A 141 16.85 -7.12 -3.28
CA ALA A 141 15.44 -6.71 -3.27
C ALA A 141 15.15 -5.67 -2.19
N ARG A 142 15.72 -5.85 -0.98
CA ARG A 142 15.51 -4.93 0.15
C ARG A 142 16.32 -3.63 0.02
N LEU A 143 17.47 -3.69 -0.66
CA LEU A 143 18.29 -2.52 -0.99
C LEU A 143 17.82 -1.77 -2.25
N SER A 144 16.86 -2.32 -3.00
CA SER A 144 16.53 -1.88 -4.36
C SER A 144 17.77 -1.82 -5.28
N ALA A 145 18.73 -2.73 -5.07
CA ALA A 145 20.03 -2.76 -5.72
C ALA A 145 19.98 -3.54 -7.04
N LEU A 146 19.33 -2.96 -8.06
CA LEU A 146 19.08 -3.62 -9.36
C LEU A 146 20.38 -4.05 -10.06
N LYS A 147 21.44 -3.23 -10.02
CA LYS A 147 22.71 -3.52 -10.71
C LYS A 147 23.38 -4.77 -10.16
N GLN A 148 23.44 -4.89 -8.83
CA GLN A 148 23.98 -6.05 -8.13
C GLN A 148 23.09 -7.28 -8.38
N GLY A 149 21.77 -7.11 -8.34
CA GLY A 149 20.83 -8.18 -8.66
C GLY A 149 21.00 -8.73 -10.08
N LEU A 150 21.30 -7.88 -11.07
CA LEU A 150 21.62 -8.30 -12.44
C LEU A 150 22.93 -9.08 -12.54
N GLN A 151 23.97 -8.67 -11.82
CA GLN A 151 25.25 -9.39 -11.77
C GLN A 151 25.06 -10.79 -11.17
N ILE A 152 24.33 -10.87 -10.06
CA ILE A 152 23.99 -12.14 -9.40
C ILE A 152 23.17 -13.03 -10.33
N HIS A 153 22.14 -12.51 -11.00
CA HIS A 153 21.37 -13.28 -11.98
C HIS A 153 22.25 -13.79 -13.14
N GLY A 154 23.21 -12.98 -13.62
CA GLY A 154 24.18 -13.43 -14.61
C GLY A 154 25.03 -14.61 -14.11
N GLN A 155 25.41 -14.64 -12.83
CA GLN A 155 26.13 -15.75 -12.22
C GLN A 155 25.27 -17.00 -12.07
N THR A 156 23.99 -16.87 -11.69
CA THR A 156 23.08 -18.04 -11.60
C THR A 156 22.93 -18.73 -12.95
N ILE A 157 22.91 -17.97 -14.06
CA ILE A 157 22.91 -18.53 -15.41
C ILE A 157 24.23 -19.25 -15.69
N LYS A 158 25.38 -18.61 -15.42
CA LYS A 158 26.71 -19.19 -15.69
C LYS A 158 26.98 -20.48 -14.92
N LEU A 159 26.50 -20.59 -13.68
CA LEU A 159 26.71 -21.78 -12.84
C LEU A 159 25.57 -22.80 -12.93
N GLY A 160 24.57 -22.59 -13.81
CA GLY A 160 23.51 -23.57 -14.06
C GLY A 160 22.39 -23.62 -13.01
N PHE A 161 22.21 -22.56 -12.22
CA PHE A 161 21.12 -22.45 -11.23
C PHE A 161 19.87 -21.73 -11.75
N VAL A 162 19.77 -21.47 -13.06
CA VAL A 162 18.65 -20.72 -13.66
C VAL A 162 17.29 -21.43 -13.54
N ASP A 163 17.29 -22.77 -13.47
CA ASP A 163 16.09 -23.61 -13.34
C ASP A 163 15.78 -24.02 -11.89
N ASP A 164 16.56 -23.55 -10.92
CA ASP A 164 16.27 -23.76 -9.51
C ASP A 164 15.09 -22.89 -9.07
N VAL A 165 14.04 -23.53 -8.56
CA VAL A 165 12.78 -22.87 -8.20
C VAL A 165 12.97 -21.81 -7.11
N PHE A 166 13.89 -22.01 -6.15
CA PHE A 166 14.14 -21.04 -5.10
C PHE A 166 14.89 -19.81 -5.64
N VAL A 167 15.80 -20.02 -6.57
CA VAL A 167 16.48 -18.94 -7.29
C VAL A 167 15.49 -18.15 -8.14
N GLN A 168 14.67 -18.83 -8.95
CA GLN A 168 13.63 -18.20 -9.78
C GLN A 168 12.65 -17.37 -8.93
N ASN A 169 12.12 -17.92 -7.83
CA ASN A 169 11.24 -17.19 -6.91
C ASN A 169 11.91 -15.94 -6.33
N SER A 170 13.20 -16.04 -5.98
CA SER A 170 13.96 -14.92 -5.43
C SER A 170 14.26 -13.86 -6.48
N LEU A 171 14.48 -14.26 -7.74
CA LEU A 171 14.64 -13.34 -8.88
C LEU A 171 13.34 -12.59 -9.16
N ILE A 172 12.19 -13.28 -9.21
CA ILE A 172 10.85 -12.66 -9.38
C ILE A 172 10.65 -11.56 -8.34
N ASN A 173 10.94 -11.85 -7.06
CA ASN A 173 10.84 -10.89 -5.98
C ASN A 173 11.85 -9.73 -6.09
N MET A 174 13.12 -10.02 -6.42
CA MET A 174 14.17 -9.01 -6.58
C MET A 174 13.82 -8.02 -7.70
N TYR A 175 13.48 -8.51 -8.88
CA TYR A 175 13.05 -7.66 -10.00
C TYR A 175 11.80 -6.86 -9.64
N GLY A 176 10.82 -7.49 -8.99
CA GLY A 176 9.60 -6.83 -8.54
C GLY A 176 9.87 -5.66 -7.58
N LYS A 177 10.74 -5.86 -6.58
CA LYS A 177 11.12 -4.81 -5.60
C LYS A 177 12.04 -3.74 -6.17
N CYS A 178 12.78 -4.04 -7.23
CA CYS A 178 13.59 -3.08 -7.98
C CYS A 178 12.79 -2.32 -9.06
N GLY A 179 11.48 -2.56 -9.19
CA GLY A 179 10.61 -1.88 -10.16
C GLY A 179 10.63 -2.46 -11.59
N GLU A 180 11.42 -3.52 -11.83
CA GLU A 180 11.55 -4.17 -13.13
C GLU A 180 10.51 -5.30 -13.30
N ILE A 181 9.23 -4.92 -13.27
CA ILE A 181 8.12 -5.87 -13.30
C ILE A 181 8.12 -6.77 -14.54
N LYS A 182 8.62 -6.28 -15.69
CA LYS A 182 8.69 -7.06 -16.93
C LYS A 182 9.62 -8.27 -16.77
N CYS A 183 10.80 -8.08 -16.19
CA CYS A 183 11.73 -9.17 -15.93
C CYS A 183 11.14 -10.17 -14.92
N SER A 184 10.45 -9.68 -13.90
CA SER A 184 9.73 -10.51 -12.92
C SER A 184 8.68 -11.41 -13.62
N CYS A 185 7.87 -10.85 -14.53
CA CYS A 185 6.91 -11.62 -15.32
C CYS A 185 7.57 -12.64 -16.25
N VAL A 186 8.63 -12.26 -16.97
CA VAL A 186 9.32 -13.16 -17.90
C VAL A 186 9.83 -14.40 -17.17
N ILE A 187 10.44 -14.23 -16.00
CA ILE A 187 10.93 -15.37 -15.21
C ILE A 187 9.75 -16.26 -14.79
N PHE A 188 8.67 -15.67 -14.27
CA PHE A 188 7.48 -16.43 -13.87
C PHE A 188 6.84 -17.20 -15.05
N GLU A 189 6.76 -16.58 -16.23
CA GLU A 189 6.22 -17.20 -17.44
C GLU A 189 7.11 -18.33 -17.98
N GLN A 190 8.43 -18.20 -17.82
CA GLN A 190 9.41 -19.23 -18.21
C GLN A 190 9.43 -20.44 -17.27
N MET A 191 8.94 -20.32 -16.03
CA MET A 191 8.81 -21.47 -15.13
C MET A 191 7.84 -22.49 -15.71
N GLU A 192 8.23 -23.76 -15.75
CA GLU A 192 7.32 -24.87 -16.06
C GLU A 192 6.08 -24.83 -15.13
N ASP A 193 4.88 -25.00 -15.67
CA ASP A 193 3.64 -24.92 -14.87
C ASP A 193 3.61 -25.93 -13.71
N SER A 194 4.21 -27.11 -13.90
CA SER A 194 4.38 -28.14 -12.86
C SER A 194 5.33 -27.74 -11.73
N ARG A 195 6.22 -26.77 -11.96
CA ARG A 195 7.22 -26.29 -11.00
C ARG A 195 6.82 -24.99 -10.31
N LYS A 196 5.80 -24.29 -10.80
CA LYS A 196 5.28 -23.08 -10.15
C LYS A 196 4.79 -23.44 -8.75
N THR A 197 5.21 -22.67 -7.75
CA THR A 197 4.86 -22.87 -6.34
C THR A 197 3.99 -21.73 -5.82
N ILE A 198 3.41 -21.89 -4.63
CA ILE A 198 2.73 -20.78 -3.92
C ILE A 198 3.67 -19.58 -3.79
N ALA A 199 4.96 -19.80 -3.53
CA ALA A 199 5.96 -18.73 -3.44
C ALA A 199 6.16 -18.01 -4.78
N SER A 200 6.11 -18.71 -5.92
CA SER A 200 6.19 -18.13 -7.26
C SER A 200 5.01 -17.18 -7.51
N TRP A 201 3.79 -17.65 -7.21
CA TRP A 201 2.57 -16.84 -7.30
C TRP A 201 2.58 -15.65 -6.34
N SER A 202 2.99 -15.89 -5.09
CA SER A 202 3.12 -14.86 -4.06
C SER A 202 4.08 -13.75 -4.50
N ALA A 203 5.23 -14.10 -5.06
CA ALA A 203 6.22 -13.15 -5.55
C ALA A 203 5.70 -12.31 -6.72
N VAL A 204 5.08 -12.92 -7.74
CA VAL A 204 4.58 -12.17 -8.92
C VAL A 204 3.36 -11.30 -8.57
N ILE A 205 2.45 -11.78 -7.71
CA ILE A 205 1.29 -11.01 -7.22
C ILE A 205 1.77 -9.81 -6.40
N THR A 206 2.71 -10.04 -5.46
CA THR A 206 3.29 -8.98 -4.62
C THR A 206 4.03 -7.94 -5.47
N ALA A 207 4.75 -8.36 -6.51
CA ALA A 207 5.42 -7.45 -7.44
C ALA A 207 4.42 -6.53 -8.16
N HIS A 208 3.29 -7.08 -8.62
CA HIS A 208 2.22 -6.28 -9.24
C HIS A 208 1.55 -5.32 -8.25
N ALA A 209 1.29 -5.77 -7.02
CA ALA A 209 0.71 -4.94 -5.97
C ALA A 209 1.63 -3.75 -5.62
N ASN A 210 2.94 -3.98 -5.46
CA ASN A 210 3.91 -2.91 -5.16
C ASN A 210 4.00 -1.86 -6.27
N MET A 211 3.76 -2.25 -7.53
CA MET A 211 3.74 -1.34 -8.68
C MET A 211 2.38 -0.65 -8.89
N GLY A 212 1.41 -0.86 -8.00
CA GLY A 212 0.06 -0.31 -8.12
C GLY A 212 -0.77 -0.90 -9.26
N LEU A 213 -0.37 -2.06 -9.80
CA LEU A 213 -1.07 -2.75 -10.89
C LEU A 213 -2.20 -3.63 -10.35
N TRP A 214 -3.13 -3.02 -9.60
CA TRP A 214 -4.16 -3.68 -8.80
C TRP A 214 -5.05 -4.64 -9.60
N SER A 215 -5.44 -4.27 -10.83
CA SER A 215 -6.30 -5.12 -11.67
C SER A 215 -5.57 -6.39 -12.13
N LYS A 216 -4.27 -6.30 -12.43
CA LYS A 216 -3.44 -7.46 -12.77
C LYS A 216 -3.21 -8.35 -11.55
N CYS A 217 -3.02 -7.75 -10.37
CA CYS A 217 -2.92 -8.48 -9.10
C CYS A 217 -4.15 -9.37 -8.86
N LEU A 218 -5.37 -8.83 -9.02
CA LEU A 218 -6.60 -9.61 -8.87
C LEU A 218 -6.75 -10.71 -9.93
N ARG A 219 -6.35 -10.45 -11.17
CA ARG A 219 -6.38 -11.46 -12.24
C ARG A 219 -5.45 -12.62 -11.94
N LEU A 220 -4.19 -12.34 -11.57
CA LEU A 220 -3.21 -13.37 -11.20
C LEU A 220 -3.68 -14.20 -9.99
N PHE A 221 -4.32 -13.58 -9.01
CA PHE A 221 -4.97 -14.30 -7.92
C PHE A 221 -6.11 -15.21 -8.41
N GLY A 222 -6.91 -14.75 -9.39
CA GLY A 222 -7.91 -15.57 -10.06
C GLY A 222 -7.28 -16.80 -10.74
N ASP A 223 -6.22 -16.58 -11.52
CA ASP A 223 -5.50 -17.64 -12.25
C ASP A 223 -4.90 -18.68 -11.29
N MET A 224 -4.25 -18.21 -10.20
CA MET A 224 -3.72 -19.04 -9.12
C MET A 224 -4.80 -19.97 -8.53
N ASN A 225 -5.98 -19.42 -8.23
CA ASN A 225 -7.09 -20.20 -7.67
C ASN A 225 -7.69 -21.19 -8.66
N GLN A 226 -7.76 -20.85 -9.96
CA GLN A 226 -8.27 -21.74 -11.01
C GLN A 226 -7.39 -22.99 -11.18
N ILE A 227 -6.08 -22.84 -11.00
CA ILE A 227 -5.11 -23.94 -11.06
C ILE A 227 -5.10 -24.76 -9.74
N GLY A 228 -5.85 -24.33 -8.72
CA GLY A 228 -6.07 -25.07 -7.47
C GLY A 228 -5.10 -24.73 -6.34
N PHE A 229 -4.25 -23.71 -6.50
CA PHE A 229 -3.40 -23.24 -5.40
C PHE A 229 -4.23 -22.51 -4.34
N ARG A 230 -3.96 -22.79 -3.07
CA ARG A 230 -4.54 -22.05 -1.94
C ARG A 230 -3.66 -20.87 -1.60
N ALA A 231 -4.26 -19.70 -1.47
CA ALA A 231 -3.53 -18.49 -1.13
C ALA A 231 -3.23 -18.42 0.37
N GLU A 232 -1.99 -18.03 0.67
CA GLU A 232 -1.53 -17.70 2.02
C GLU A 232 -1.93 -16.27 2.41
N GLU A 233 -1.83 -15.96 3.71
CA GLU A 233 -2.20 -14.65 4.28
C GLU A 233 -1.56 -13.46 3.57
N SER A 234 -0.28 -13.56 3.19
CA SER A 234 0.48 -12.50 2.51
C SER A 234 -0.15 -12.12 1.16
N ILE A 235 -0.59 -13.11 0.38
CA ILE A 235 -1.27 -12.91 -0.90
C ILE A 235 -2.62 -12.24 -0.66
N LEU A 236 -3.36 -12.68 0.36
CA LEU A 236 -4.68 -12.17 0.67
C LEU A 236 -4.62 -10.70 1.14
N VAL A 237 -3.57 -10.28 1.85
CA VAL A 237 -3.32 -8.85 2.15
C VAL A 237 -3.17 -8.04 0.86
N ASN A 238 -2.40 -8.52 -0.13
CA ASN A 238 -2.26 -7.85 -1.42
C ASN A 238 -3.59 -7.79 -2.19
N VAL A 239 -4.39 -8.86 -2.13
CA VAL A 239 -5.72 -8.92 -2.75
C VAL A 239 -6.67 -7.92 -2.09
N LEU A 240 -6.68 -7.81 -0.76
CA LEU A 240 -7.47 -6.83 -0.02
C LEU A 240 -7.05 -5.39 -0.34
N SER A 241 -5.75 -5.15 -0.47
CA SER A 241 -5.22 -3.85 -0.93
C SER A 241 -5.63 -3.54 -2.37
N ALA A 242 -5.60 -4.53 -3.27
CA ALA A 242 -6.12 -4.33 -4.62
C ALA A 242 -7.64 -4.02 -4.63
N CYS A 243 -8.42 -4.68 -3.78
CA CYS A 243 -9.85 -4.37 -3.61
C CYS A 243 -10.07 -2.94 -3.10
N THR A 244 -9.27 -2.51 -2.14
CA THR A 244 -9.25 -1.16 -1.57
C THR A 244 -9.05 -0.08 -2.65
N HIS A 245 -8.03 -0.26 -3.49
CA HIS A 245 -7.68 0.71 -4.52
C HIS A 245 -8.64 0.70 -5.71
N LEU A 246 -9.26 -0.45 -6.01
CA LEU A 246 -10.24 -0.57 -7.08
C LEU A 246 -11.69 -0.32 -6.62
N GLY A 247 -11.94 -0.19 -5.31
CA GLY A 247 -13.28 -0.12 -4.74
C GLY A 247 -14.09 -1.40 -4.94
N ALA A 248 -13.44 -2.57 -5.06
CA ALA A 248 -14.06 -3.85 -5.37
C ALA A 248 -14.63 -4.53 -4.11
N LEU A 249 -15.69 -3.95 -3.53
CA LEU A 249 -16.28 -4.41 -2.27
C LEU A 249 -16.70 -5.88 -2.31
N ASP A 250 -17.39 -6.31 -3.36
CA ASP A 250 -17.88 -7.68 -3.52
C ASP A 250 -16.74 -8.70 -3.49
N LEU A 251 -15.65 -8.42 -4.20
CA LEU A 251 -14.48 -9.29 -4.18
C LEU A 251 -13.81 -9.28 -2.80
N GLY A 252 -13.71 -8.12 -2.15
CA GLY A 252 -13.22 -8.01 -0.78
C GLY A 252 -14.07 -8.82 0.21
N MET A 253 -15.39 -8.85 0.04
CA MET A 253 -16.29 -9.69 0.82
C MET A 253 -16.10 -11.18 0.55
N CYS A 254 -15.92 -11.58 -0.70
CA CYS A 254 -15.57 -12.96 -1.06
C CYS A 254 -14.23 -13.38 -0.43
N THR A 255 -13.21 -12.51 -0.47
CA THR A 255 -11.91 -12.74 0.15
C THR A 255 -12.02 -12.85 1.67
N HIS A 256 -12.83 -12.00 2.32
CA HIS A 256 -13.11 -12.13 3.75
C HIS A 256 -13.78 -13.47 4.07
N GLY A 257 -14.78 -13.89 3.29
CA GLY A 257 -15.40 -15.21 3.45
C GLY A 257 -14.42 -16.37 3.23
N TYR A 258 -13.46 -16.22 2.31
CA TYR A 258 -12.38 -17.17 2.10
C TYR A 258 -11.48 -17.28 3.33
N LEU A 259 -11.06 -16.15 3.91
CA LEU A 259 -10.24 -16.09 5.12
C LEU A 259 -10.91 -16.83 6.28
N LEU A 260 -12.18 -16.52 6.56
CA LEU A 260 -12.95 -17.15 7.65
C LEU A 260 -13.15 -18.66 7.48
N ARG A 261 -13.19 -19.16 6.24
CA ARG A 261 -13.38 -20.59 5.96
C ARG A 261 -12.10 -21.41 5.99
N ASN A 262 -10.95 -20.80 5.71
CA ASN A 262 -9.72 -21.53 5.44
C ASN A 262 -8.62 -21.29 6.48
N LEU A 263 -8.71 -20.25 7.30
CA LEU A 263 -7.69 -19.91 8.30
C LEU A 263 -8.29 -19.88 9.70
N THR A 264 -7.56 -20.47 10.66
CA THR A 264 -7.93 -20.50 12.08
C THR A 264 -7.20 -19.39 12.82
N GLY A 265 -7.92 -18.32 13.15
CA GLY A 265 -7.33 -17.12 13.74
C GLY A 265 -6.58 -16.30 12.69
N LEU A 266 -6.98 -15.04 12.52
CA LEU A 266 -6.32 -14.12 11.61
C LEU A 266 -5.28 -13.34 12.41
N ASN A 267 -4.10 -13.13 11.82
CA ASN A 267 -3.15 -12.20 12.44
C ASN A 267 -3.64 -10.74 12.30
N VAL A 268 -3.14 -9.88 13.19
CA VAL A 268 -3.55 -8.45 13.25
C VAL A 268 -3.34 -7.70 11.93
N ILE A 269 -2.37 -8.10 11.09
CA ILE A 269 -2.08 -7.47 9.80
C ILE A 269 -3.20 -7.77 8.80
N VAL A 270 -3.66 -9.02 8.73
CA VAL A 270 -4.76 -9.43 7.87
C VAL A 270 -6.06 -8.78 8.32
N GLU A 271 -6.34 -8.76 9.62
CA GLU A 271 -7.54 -8.12 10.17
C GLU A 271 -7.54 -6.61 9.93
N THR A 272 -6.40 -5.94 10.13
CA THR A 272 -6.24 -4.51 9.82
C THR A 272 -6.43 -4.24 8.32
N SER A 273 -5.95 -5.12 7.45
CA SER A 273 -6.15 -5.02 5.99
C SER A 273 -7.61 -5.21 5.59
N LEU A 274 -8.36 -6.07 6.29
CA LEU A 274 -9.80 -6.23 6.11
C LEU A 274 -10.56 -4.95 6.51
N ILE A 275 -10.19 -4.35 7.64
CA ILE A 275 -10.76 -3.09 8.11
C ILE A 275 -10.52 -1.98 7.08
N ASP A 276 -9.28 -1.82 6.61
CA ASP A 276 -8.92 -0.81 5.58
C ASP A 276 -9.73 -1.03 4.29
N MET A 277 -9.88 -2.29 3.87
CA MET A 277 -10.67 -2.65 2.69
C MET A 277 -12.13 -2.25 2.85
N TYR A 278 -12.76 -2.56 3.98
CA TYR A 278 -14.15 -2.18 4.20
C TYR A 278 -14.36 -0.67 4.27
N ILE A 279 -13.46 0.06 4.95
CA ILE A 279 -13.48 1.52 5.02
C ILE A 279 -13.39 2.11 3.60
N LYS A 280 -12.32 1.80 2.86
CA LYS A 280 -12.07 2.38 1.55
C LYS A 280 -12.97 1.84 0.43
N CYS A 281 -13.78 0.83 0.71
CA CYS A 281 -14.90 0.41 -0.14
C CYS A 281 -16.26 1.02 0.28
N GLY A 282 -16.29 1.89 1.28
CA GLY A 282 -17.50 2.61 1.70
C GLY A 282 -18.42 1.86 2.66
N PHE A 283 -17.95 0.79 3.31
CA PHE A 283 -18.71 0.00 4.28
C PHE A 283 -18.11 0.12 5.70
N VAL A 284 -18.06 1.36 6.19
CA VAL A 284 -17.40 1.75 7.47
C VAL A 284 -17.95 0.99 8.67
N ASP A 285 -19.27 0.80 8.76
CA ASP A 285 -19.87 0.18 9.96
C ASP A 285 -19.40 -1.27 10.15
N LYS A 286 -19.19 -2.01 9.05
CA LYS A 286 -18.60 -3.35 9.11
C LYS A 286 -17.13 -3.31 9.50
N ALA A 287 -16.40 -2.29 9.08
CA ALA A 287 -15.01 -2.10 9.47
C ALA A 287 -14.88 -1.80 10.98
N LEU A 288 -15.76 -0.94 11.52
CA LEU A 288 -15.79 -0.64 12.96
C LEU A 288 -16.16 -1.87 13.78
N PHE A 289 -17.13 -2.66 13.34
CA PHE A 289 -17.46 -3.93 13.98
C PHE A 289 -16.25 -4.87 14.03
N LEU A 290 -15.48 -4.98 12.95
CA LEU A 290 -14.25 -5.80 12.95
C LEU A 290 -13.18 -5.22 13.87
N PHE A 291 -12.99 -3.90 13.89
CA PHE A 291 -12.06 -3.23 14.78
C PHE A 291 -12.38 -3.45 16.27
N GLU A 292 -13.67 -3.44 16.62
CA GLU A 292 -14.14 -3.75 17.97
C GLU A 292 -13.81 -5.18 18.40
N LYS A 293 -13.79 -6.12 17.44
CA LYS A 293 -13.52 -7.55 17.67
C LYS A 293 -12.05 -7.93 17.67
N LEU A 294 -11.13 -7.02 17.32
CA LEU A 294 -9.69 -7.26 17.41
C LEU A 294 -9.30 -7.61 18.85
N SER A 295 -8.60 -8.73 19.03
CA SER A 295 -8.05 -9.13 20.33
C SER A 295 -6.93 -8.21 20.78
N GLU A 296 -6.08 -7.81 19.84
CA GLU A 296 -4.98 -6.87 20.05
C GLU A 296 -5.04 -5.77 19.01
N ARG A 297 -5.05 -4.51 19.49
CA ARG A 297 -5.01 -3.34 18.63
C ARG A 297 -3.60 -2.77 18.67
N ASN A 298 -3.02 -2.60 17.49
CA ASN A 298 -1.74 -1.93 17.33
C ASN A 298 -1.95 -0.55 16.70
N GLN A 299 -0.87 0.21 16.64
CA GLN A 299 -0.84 1.54 16.01
C GLN A 299 -1.39 1.57 14.58
N MET A 300 -1.11 0.54 13.78
CA MET A 300 -1.61 0.44 12.41
C MET A 300 -3.15 0.32 12.36
N SER A 301 -3.74 -0.50 13.23
CA SER A 301 -5.20 -0.67 13.32
C SER A 301 -5.92 0.63 13.69
N TYR A 302 -5.37 1.40 14.64
CA TYR A 302 -5.89 2.73 14.99
C TYR A 302 -5.78 3.71 13.83
N SER A 303 -4.63 3.76 13.16
CA SER A 303 -4.37 4.68 12.04
C SER A 303 -5.34 4.48 10.88
N VAL A 304 -5.60 3.22 10.52
CA VAL A 304 -6.59 2.85 9.48
C VAL A 304 -7.98 3.35 9.84
N VAL A 305 -8.43 3.13 11.09
CA VAL A 305 -9.78 3.53 11.52
C VAL A 305 -9.92 5.04 11.65
N ILE A 306 -8.97 5.74 12.27
CA ILE A 306 -9.00 7.20 12.42
C ILE A 306 -9.00 7.88 11.05
N SER A 307 -8.07 7.51 10.18
CA SER A 307 -7.98 8.06 8.82
C SER A 307 -9.21 7.70 7.99
N GLY A 308 -9.76 6.50 8.19
CA GLY A 308 -11.00 6.07 7.58
C GLY A 308 -12.18 6.95 7.99
N LEU A 309 -12.44 7.07 9.28
CA LEU A 309 -13.52 7.91 9.80
C LEU A 309 -13.41 9.36 9.30
N ALA A 310 -12.19 9.90 9.24
CA ALA A 310 -11.92 11.22 8.66
C ALA A 310 -12.42 11.34 7.20
N ILE A 311 -12.02 10.42 6.31
CA ILE A 311 -12.45 10.46 4.90
C ILE A 311 -13.95 10.22 4.72
N HIS A 312 -14.64 9.68 5.73
CA HIS A 312 -16.09 9.51 5.72
C HIS A 312 -16.87 10.68 6.35
N GLY A 313 -16.17 11.70 6.85
CA GLY A 313 -16.78 12.84 7.55
C GLY A 313 -17.22 12.57 8.99
N ARG A 314 -16.78 11.46 9.58
CA ARG A 314 -17.13 11.04 10.95
C ARG A 314 -16.06 11.50 11.96
N ALA A 315 -15.75 12.81 11.96
CA ALA A 315 -14.63 13.34 12.73
C ALA A 315 -14.77 13.13 14.24
N GLU A 316 -15.95 13.34 14.81
CA GLU A 316 -16.21 13.12 16.23
C GLU A 316 -15.88 11.69 16.67
N GLU A 317 -16.16 10.70 15.82
CA GLU A 317 -15.81 9.30 16.09
C GLU A 317 -14.33 9.04 15.90
N ALA A 318 -13.69 9.67 14.90
CA ALA A 318 -12.24 9.59 14.72
C ALA A 318 -11.49 10.11 15.96
N LEU A 319 -11.94 11.23 16.54
CA LEU A 319 -11.36 11.81 17.74
C LEU A 319 -11.58 10.93 18.98
N LYS A 320 -12.77 10.33 19.14
CA LYS A 320 -13.03 9.35 20.21
C LYS A 320 -12.12 8.12 20.12
N ILE A 321 -11.88 7.60 18.91
CA ILE A 321 -10.96 6.47 18.70
C ILE A 321 -9.51 6.86 19.03
N TYR A 322 -9.10 8.10 18.71
CA TYR A 322 -7.81 8.64 19.12
C TYR A 322 -7.71 8.75 20.65
N GLU A 323 -8.71 9.29 21.33
CA GLU A 323 -8.73 9.38 22.81
C GLU A 323 -8.61 8.00 23.45
N GLN A 324 -9.37 7.01 22.95
CA GLN A 324 -9.27 5.61 23.37
C GLN A 324 -7.86 5.04 23.16
N MET A 325 -7.17 5.39 22.08
CA MET A 325 -5.79 4.95 21.82
C MET A 325 -4.84 5.45 22.92
N ILE A 326 -4.96 6.73 23.30
CA ILE A 326 -4.15 7.35 24.34
C ILE A 326 -4.45 6.73 25.72
N GLU A 327 -5.73 6.54 26.05
CA GLU A 327 -6.16 5.91 27.30
C GLU A 327 -5.62 4.48 27.47
N GLN A 328 -5.49 3.74 26.36
CA GLN A 328 -4.90 2.40 26.35
C GLN A 328 -3.37 2.39 26.38
N GLY A 329 -2.74 3.57 26.49
CA GLY A 329 -1.28 3.72 26.57
C GLY A 329 -0.55 3.51 25.24
N THR A 330 -1.27 3.48 24.12
CA THR A 330 -0.64 3.37 22.79
C THR A 330 -0.20 4.75 22.33
N LYS A 331 1.10 4.91 22.07
CA LYS A 331 1.65 6.20 21.63
C LYS A 331 1.29 6.49 20.17
N PRO A 332 0.81 7.70 19.84
CA PRO A 332 0.57 8.08 18.45
C PRO A 332 1.89 8.35 17.72
N ASP A 333 1.90 8.13 16.40
CA ASP A 333 2.97 8.52 15.47
C ASP A 333 2.49 9.64 14.56
N ASP A 334 3.35 10.01 13.59
CA ASP A 334 3.04 10.93 12.52
C ASP A 334 1.79 10.52 11.73
N VAL A 335 1.60 9.23 11.44
CA VAL A 335 0.48 8.77 10.62
C VAL A 335 -0.86 8.98 11.34
N ILE A 336 -0.91 8.70 12.65
CA ILE A 336 -2.11 8.94 13.47
C ILE A 336 -2.51 10.43 13.45
N TYR A 337 -1.53 11.32 13.60
CA TYR A 337 -1.80 12.76 13.60
C TYR A 337 -2.24 13.27 12.23
N VAL A 338 -1.73 12.74 11.12
CA VAL A 338 -2.29 13.02 9.79
C VAL A 338 -3.78 12.64 9.74
N GLY A 339 -4.17 11.50 10.31
CA GLY A 339 -5.57 11.08 10.43
C GLY A 339 -6.43 12.05 11.26
N VAL A 340 -5.95 12.43 12.45
CA VAL A 340 -6.64 13.37 13.36
C VAL A 340 -6.80 14.76 12.73
N LEU A 341 -5.74 15.29 12.12
CA LEU A 341 -5.78 16.60 11.46
C LEU A 341 -6.69 16.57 10.23
N ASN A 342 -6.74 15.46 9.48
CA ASN A 342 -7.69 15.30 8.39
C ASN A 342 -9.14 15.23 8.88
N ALA A 343 -9.40 14.61 10.03
CA ALA A 343 -10.73 14.62 10.64
C ALA A 343 -11.19 16.05 10.94
N CYS A 344 -10.30 16.85 11.53
CA CYS A 344 -10.54 18.27 11.79
C CYS A 344 -10.75 19.06 10.48
N ASN A 345 -9.87 18.86 9.50
CA ASN A 345 -9.94 19.47 8.16
C ASN A 345 -11.26 19.17 7.44
N HIS A 346 -11.78 17.94 7.48
CA HIS A 346 -12.99 17.56 6.75
C HIS A 346 -14.30 17.95 7.43
N THR A 347 -14.23 18.49 8.66
CA THR A 347 -15.39 18.96 9.43
C THR A 347 -15.28 20.41 9.88
N GLY A 348 -14.15 21.07 9.62
CA GLY A 348 -13.96 22.50 9.91
C GLY A 348 -13.63 22.81 11.36
N LEU A 349 -13.11 21.84 12.12
CA LEU A 349 -12.69 21.98 13.51
C LEU A 349 -11.33 22.67 13.59
N VAL A 350 -11.29 23.98 13.31
CA VAL A 350 -10.05 24.76 13.19
C VAL A 350 -9.29 24.82 14.52
N GLU A 351 -10.00 25.12 15.61
CA GLU A 351 -9.41 25.27 16.95
C GLU A 351 -8.82 23.94 17.44
N GLU A 352 -9.56 22.84 17.29
CA GLU A 352 -9.10 21.50 17.63
C GLU A 352 -7.92 21.08 16.76
N GLY A 353 -7.95 21.36 15.45
CA GLY A 353 -6.85 21.06 14.54
C GLY A 353 -5.55 21.78 14.93
N LEU A 354 -5.63 23.05 15.32
CA LEU A 354 -4.49 23.80 15.84
C LEU A 354 -3.97 23.20 17.15
N LYS A 355 -4.88 22.89 18.08
CA LYS A 355 -4.53 22.26 19.35
C LYS A 355 -3.82 20.92 19.16
N PHE A 356 -4.34 20.03 18.31
CA PHE A 356 -3.71 18.75 18.03
C PHE A 356 -2.36 18.89 17.33
N PHE A 357 -2.21 19.89 16.45
CA PHE A 357 -0.91 20.16 15.82
C PHE A 357 0.14 20.60 16.84
N ASP A 358 -0.24 21.37 17.86
CA ASP A 358 0.66 21.76 18.95
C ASP A 358 0.93 20.59 19.92
N THR A 359 -0.08 19.83 20.33
CA THR A 359 0.09 18.61 21.15
C THR A 359 1.04 17.61 20.48
N MET A 360 0.93 17.42 19.16
CA MET A 360 1.85 16.58 18.40
C MET A 360 3.31 17.03 18.57
N ARG A 361 3.57 18.34 18.45
CA ARG A 361 4.91 18.92 18.45
C ARG A 361 5.53 18.99 19.84
N PHE A 362 4.76 19.47 20.80
CA PHE A 362 5.27 19.85 22.11
C PHE A 362 5.07 18.75 23.16
N ASP A 363 3.92 18.06 23.14
CA ASP A 363 3.61 17.05 24.16
C ASP A 363 4.14 15.68 23.74
N HIS A 364 3.98 15.30 22.47
CA HIS A 364 4.41 13.99 21.95
C HIS A 364 5.77 14.02 21.23
N GLY A 365 6.35 15.22 21.01
CA GLY A 365 7.69 15.37 20.43
C GLY A 365 7.80 14.91 18.97
N ILE A 366 6.69 14.86 18.23
CA ILE A 366 6.66 14.41 16.83
C ILE A 366 6.95 15.60 15.93
N GLN A 367 8.00 15.46 15.10
CA GLN A 367 8.37 16.48 14.12
C GLN A 367 7.33 16.54 12.98
N PRO A 368 6.75 17.72 12.69
CA PRO A 368 5.77 17.84 11.61
C PRO A 368 6.39 17.50 10.25
N THR A 369 5.86 16.48 9.61
CA THR A 369 6.12 16.17 8.19
C THR A 369 5.35 17.10 7.24
N ILE A 370 5.71 17.07 5.95
CA ILE A 370 5.01 17.81 4.88
C ILE A 370 3.49 17.52 4.85
N GLN A 371 3.08 16.30 5.25
CA GLN A 371 1.67 15.90 5.25
C GLN A 371 0.88 16.64 6.34
N HIS A 372 1.44 16.80 7.53
CA HIS A 372 0.79 17.56 8.61
C HIS A 372 0.58 19.02 8.23
N TYR A 373 1.60 19.67 7.66
CA TYR A 373 1.46 21.03 7.14
C TYR A 373 0.42 21.10 6.02
N GLY A 374 0.37 20.09 5.15
CA GLY A 374 -0.69 19.97 4.13
C GLY A 374 -2.10 19.94 4.71
N CYS A 375 -2.32 19.16 5.78
CA CYS A 375 -3.60 19.13 6.50
C CYS A 375 -3.96 20.49 7.11
N MET A 376 -2.98 21.16 7.75
CA MET A 376 -3.19 22.47 8.38
C MET A 376 -3.46 23.58 7.36
N VAL A 377 -2.74 23.61 6.24
CA VAL A 377 -2.96 24.58 5.15
C VAL A 377 -4.34 24.38 4.51
N ASP A 378 -4.78 23.12 4.30
CA ASP A 378 -6.13 22.86 3.79
C ASP A 378 -7.20 23.28 4.81
N LEU A 379 -7.02 22.97 6.10
CA LEU A 379 -7.93 23.37 7.18
C LEU A 379 -8.07 24.89 7.29
N MET A 380 -6.96 25.61 7.45
CA MET A 380 -6.92 27.08 7.50
C MET A 380 -7.46 27.71 6.22
N GLY A 381 -7.08 27.16 5.07
CA GLY A 381 -7.51 27.64 3.76
C GLY A 381 -9.03 27.55 3.60
N ARG A 382 -9.65 26.42 3.95
CA ARG A 382 -11.11 26.25 3.91
C ARG A 382 -11.82 27.20 4.86
N ALA A 383 -11.24 27.44 6.04
CA ALA A 383 -11.76 28.40 7.02
C ALA A 383 -11.61 29.88 6.61
N GLY A 384 -10.84 30.19 5.56
CA GLY A 384 -10.62 31.56 5.09
C GLY A 384 -9.42 32.27 5.74
N MET A 385 -8.66 31.56 6.56
CA MET A 385 -7.42 32.03 7.21
C MET A 385 -6.23 31.96 6.23
N LEU A 386 -6.36 32.65 5.10
CA LEU A 386 -5.41 32.54 3.98
C LEU A 386 -4.03 33.12 4.33
N ASN A 387 -3.98 34.18 5.14
CA ASN A 387 -2.72 34.82 5.51
C ASN A 387 -1.94 33.92 6.48
N GLU A 388 -2.63 33.37 7.47
CA GLU A 388 -2.08 32.43 8.45
C GLU A 388 -1.59 31.16 7.75
N ALA A 389 -2.32 30.66 6.75
CA ALA A 389 -1.88 29.54 5.92
C ALA A 389 -0.57 29.84 5.17
N ILE A 390 -0.39 31.05 4.64
CA ILE A 390 0.86 31.48 4.00
C ILE A 390 2.01 31.55 5.01
N GLU A 391 1.77 32.15 6.17
CA GLU A 391 2.79 32.26 7.22
C GLU A 391 3.20 30.87 7.72
N LEU A 392 2.25 29.94 7.84
CA LEU A 392 2.55 28.55 8.14
C LEU A 392 3.46 27.94 7.07
N ILE A 393 3.15 28.09 5.78
CA ILE A 393 3.98 27.60 4.67
C ILE A 393 5.40 28.18 4.74
N LYS A 394 5.55 29.47 5.03
CA LYS A 394 6.86 30.13 5.14
C LYS A 394 7.67 29.65 6.34
N SER A 395 7.01 29.26 7.43
CA SER A 395 7.64 28.81 8.67
C SER A 395 8.14 27.35 8.63
N MET A 396 7.84 26.61 7.56
CA MET A 396 8.16 25.19 7.45
C MET A 396 9.67 24.95 7.39
N PRO A 397 10.18 23.89 8.06
CA PRO A 397 11.60 23.53 8.00
C PRO A 397 11.99 22.78 6.71
N MET A 398 11.04 22.54 5.80
CA MET A 398 11.24 21.87 4.51
C MET A 398 10.60 22.64 3.37
N GLU A 399 11.03 22.36 2.14
CA GLU A 399 10.46 22.98 0.95
C GLU A 399 8.98 22.61 0.75
N PRO A 400 8.09 23.58 0.51
CA PRO A 400 6.68 23.30 0.24
C PRO A 400 6.50 22.56 -1.09
N ASN A 401 5.74 21.47 -1.09
CA ASN A 401 5.45 20.69 -2.28
C ASN A 401 4.22 21.22 -3.07
N ASP A 402 3.91 20.57 -4.18
CA ASP A 402 2.79 20.93 -5.04
C ASP A 402 1.42 20.75 -4.36
N VAL A 403 1.28 19.81 -3.42
CA VAL A 403 0.04 19.58 -2.69
C VAL A 403 -0.33 20.80 -1.82
N LEU A 404 0.62 21.37 -1.07
CA LEU A 404 0.37 22.53 -0.21
C LEU A 404 -0.07 23.75 -1.00
N TRP A 405 0.66 24.09 -2.07
CA TRP A 405 0.29 25.23 -2.91
C TRP A 405 -1.04 25.02 -3.63
N ARG A 406 -1.36 23.77 -4.01
CA ARG A 406 -2.66 23.42 -4.61
C ARG A 406 -3.80 23.55 -3.60
N SER A 407 -3.60 23.16 -2.36
CA SER A 407 -4.58 23.37 -1.28
C SER A 407 -4.84 24.86 -1.06
N LEU A 408 -3.79 25.68 -0.99
CA LEU A 408 -3.91 27.13 -0.85
C LEU A 408 -4.63 27.78 -2.05
N LEU A 409 -4.27 27.39 -3.29
CA LEU A 409 -4.93 27.87 -4.50
C LEU A 409 -6.42 27.46 -4.53
N SER A 410 -6.75 26.26 -4.06
CA SER A 410 -8.14 25.79 -3.95
C SER A 410 -8.93 26.63 -2.96
N ALA A 411 -8.33 26.96 -1.81
CA ALA A 411 -8.93 27.86 -0.83
C ALA A 411 -9.15 29.27 -1.39
N CYS A 412 -8.19 29.80 -2.15
CA CYS A 412 -8.31 31.11 -2.80
C CYS A 412 -9.48 31.16 -3.79
N LYS A 413 -9.73 30.08 -4.53
CA LYS A 413 -10.92 29.96 -5.40
C LYS A 413 -12.22 30.05 -4.62
N ILE A 414 -12.28 29.44 -3.42
CA ILE A 414 -13.47 29.45 -2.55
C ILE A 414 -13.71 30.87 -2.02
N HIS A 415 -12.68 31.50 -1.47
CA HIS A 415 -12.72 32.81 -0.82
C HIS A 415 -12.54 34.01 -1.78
N LYS A 416 -12.49 33.75 -3.09
CA LYS A 416 -12.35 34.77 -4.16
C LYS A 416 -11.12 35.67 -4.00
N ASN A 417 -10.03 35.17 -3.42
CA ASN A 417 -8.80 35.93 -3.24
C ASN A 417 -7.83 35.69 -4.41
N VAL A 418 -7.91 36.55 -5.43
CA VAL A 418 -7.11 36.40 -6.66
C VAL A 418 -5.60 36.59 -6.39
N LEU A 419 -5.22 37.54 -5.53
CA LEU A 419 -3.82 37.87 -5.27
C LEU A 419 -3.04 36.70 -4.65
N ILE A 420 -3.60 36.07 -3.62
CA ILE A 420 -2.99 34.88 -3.01
C ILE A 420 -3.05 33.69 -3.97
N GLY A 421 -4.13 33.58 -4.77
CA GLY A 421 -4.24 32.58 -5.81
C GLY A 421 -3.11 32.67 -6.85
N GLU A 422 -2.82 33.87 -7.36
CA GLU A 422 -1.70 34.13 -8.27
C GLU A 422 -0.35 33.76 -7.65
N PHE A 423 -0.16 34.12 -6.38
CA PHE A 423 1.04 33.75 -5.63
C PHE A 423 1.22 32.23 -5.51
N ALA A 424 0.15 31.51 -5.15
CA ALA A 424 0.18 30.05 -5.05
C ALA A 424 0.43 29.38 -6.42
N ALA A 425 -0.25 29.85 -7.48
CA ALA A 425 -0.08 29.35 -8.83
C ALA A 425 1.35 29.57 -9.36
N LYS A 426 1.95 30.74 -9.09
CA LYS A 426 3.34 31.03 -9.47
C LYS A 426 4.32 30.06 -8.82
N ASN A 427 4.12 29.70 -7.55
CA ASN A 427 4.96 28.72 -6.87
C ASN A 427 4.73 27.29 -7.40
N LEU A 428 3.48 26.91 -7.71
CA LEU A 428 3.19 25.63 -8.40
C LEU A 428 3.92 25.50 -9.73
N PHE A 429 3.90 26.55 -10.55
CA PHE A 429 4.54 26.53 -11.86
C PHE A 429 6.06 26.49 -11.78
N ARG A 430 6.66 27.06 -10.73
CA ARG A 430 8.10 26.95 -10.44
C ARG A 430 8.52 25.52 -10.10
N LEU A 431 7.65 24.77 -9.43
CA LEU A 431 7.86 23.34 -9.13
C LEU A 431 7.71 22.44 -10.38
N ASN A 432 7.44 23.02 -11.56
CA ASN A 432 7.21 22.29 -12.81
C ASN A 432 6.12 21.21 -12.69
N SER A 433 5.02 21.50 -11.97
CA SER A 433 3.90 20.57 -11.93
C SER A 433 3.28 20.41 -13.33
N HIS A 434 3.23 19.16 -13.84
CA HIS A 434 2.61 18.82 -15.13
C HIS A 434 1.12 18.53 -14.99
N ASN A 435 0.46 19.17 -14.02
CA ASN A 435 -0.90 18.85 -13.63
C ASN A 435 -1.88 19.90 -14.20
N ALA A 436 -2.71 19.51 -15.16
CA ALA A 436 -3.69 20.43 -15.76
C ALA A 436 -4.69 20.99 -14.74
N SER A 437 -4.94 20.27 -13.64
CA SER A 437 -5.84 20.78 -12.59
C SER A 437 -5.34 22.06 -11.94
N ASP A 438 -4.03 22.32 -11.95
CA ASP A 438 -3.44 23.56 -11.41
C ASP A 438 -3.79 24.76 -12.31
N TYR A 439 -3.68 24.58 -13.64
CA TYR A 439 -4.08 25.58 -14.64
C TYR A 439 -5.60 25.81 -14.64
N ILE A 440 -6.39 24.74 -14.53
CA ILE A 440 -7.85 24.83 -14.43
C ILE A 440 -8.24 25.60 -13.15
N LEU A 441 -7.55 25.39 -12.03
CA LEU A 441 -7.89 26.03 -10.75
C LEU A 441 -7.62 27.53 -10.75
N ILE A 442 -6.49 27.98 -11.29
CA ILE A 442 -6.21 29.42 -11.45
C ILE A 442 -7.08 30.05 -12.54
N SER A 443 -7.32 29.35 -13.67
CA SER A 443 -8.24 29.80 -14.72
C SER A 443 -9.66 30.00 -14.16
N ASN A 444 -10.13 29.06 -13.34
CA ASN A 444 -11.41 29.18 -12.64
C ASN A 444 -11.43 30.36 -11.66
N THR A 445 -10.31 30.65 -10.99
CA THR A 445 -10.19 31.80 -10.09
C THR A 445 -10.31 33.12 -10.87
N TYR A 446 -9.67 33.23 -12.04
CA TYR A 446 -9.81 34.39 -12.93
C TYR A 446 -11.22 34.54 -13.52
N ALA A 447 -11.85 33.43 -13.94
CA ALA A 447 -13.21 33.43 -14.46
C ALA A 447 -14.20 33.98 -13.42
N ARG A 448 -14.06 33.59 -12.14
CA ARG A 448 -14.88 34.14 -11.04
C ARG A 448 -14.65 35.63 -10.80
N ALA A 449 -13.45 36.12 -11.10
CA ALA A 449 -13.09 37.53 -11.05
C ALA A 449 -13.40 38.29 -12.35
N GLN A 450 -14.06 37.64 -13.33
CA GLN A 450 -14.38 38.18 -14.66
C GLN A 450 -13.15 38.64 -15.47
N ARG A 451 -11.97 38.09 -15.17
CA ARG A 451 -10.70 38.36 -15.88
C ARG A 451 -10.53 37.39 -17.06
N TRP A 452 -11.35 37.54 -18.10
CA TRP A 452 -11.40 36.60 -19.23
C TRP A 452 -10.12 36.58 -20.09
N GLU A 453 -9.38 37.67 -20.14
CA GLU A 453 -8.09 37.74 -20.83
C GLU A 453 -7.09 36.77 -20.18
N ASP A 454 -6.97 36.80 -18.84
CA ASP A 454 -6.10 35.89 -18.10
C ASP A 454 -6.56 34.42 -18.21
N VAL A 455 -7.87 34.18 -18.27
CA VAL A 455 -8.43 32.83 -18.57
C VAL A 455 -7.92 32.32 -19.91
N SER A 456 -7.95 33.15 -20.95
CA SER A 456 -7.47 32.81 -22.30
C SER A 456 -5.97 32.52 -22.30
N ILE A 457 -5.17 33.34 -21.61
CA ILE A 457 -3.72 33.18 -21.47
C ILE A 457 -3.41 31.82 -20.82
N ILE A 458 -3.97 31.53 -19.65
CA ILE A 458 -3.72 30.27 -18.93
C ILE A 458 -4.15 29.05 -19.74
N ARG A 459 -5.31 29.10 -20.42
CA ARG A 459 -5.78 27.99 -21.26
C ARG A 459 -4.88 27.76 -22.47
N THR A 460 -4.34 28.83 -23.04
CA THR A 460 -3.38 28.76 -24.15
C THR A 460 -2.04 28.20 -23.68
N GLU A 461 -1.54 28.57 -22.50
CA GLU A 461 -0.34 27.97 -21.91
C GLU A 461 -0.53 26.48 -21.63
N MET A 462 -1.68 26.11 -21.04
CA MET A 462 -2.05 24.70 -20.82
C MET A 462 -2.06 23.91 -22.14
N ALA A 463 -2.58 24.53 -23.21
CA ALA A 463 -2.59 23.95 -24.55
C ALA A 463 -1.20 23.76 -25.15
N LYS A 464 -0.34 24.78 -25.06
CA LYS A 464 1.06 24.72 -25.52
C LYS A 464 1.86 23.62 -24.83
N LYS A 465 1.53 23.31 -23.57
CA LYS A 465 2.15 22.21 -22.80
C LYS A 465 1.53 20.84 -23.06
N GLY A 466 0.57 20.72 -23.97
CA GLY A 466 -0.09 19.44 -24.29
C GLY A 466 -0.99 18.89 -23.19
N LEU A 467 -1.40 19.73 -22.22
CA LEU A 467 -2.18 19.30 -21.05
C LEU A 467 -3.71 19.23 -21.29
N ILE A 468 -4.15 19.29 -22.55
CA ILE A 468 -5.58 19.34 -22.93
C ILE A 468 -6.23 17.95 -22.91
N ASN A 469 -5.47 16.89 -23.21
CA ASN A 469 -5.98 15.52 -23.37
C ASN A 469 -6.09 14.76 -22.04
N GLN A 470 -6.79 15.33 -21.06
CA GLN A 470 -7.05 14.63 -19.80
C GLN A 470 -8.25 13.67 -19.92
N VAL A 471 -8.20 12.60 -19.12
CA VAL A 471 -9.33 11.67 -18.96
C VAL A 471 -10.55 12.47 -18.49
N PRO A 472 -11.69 12.41 -19.21
CA PRO A 472 -12.87 13.18 -18.83
C PRO A 472 -13.38 12.76 -17.45
N GLY A 473 -14.06 13.68 -16.77
CA GLY A 473 -14.74 13.38 -15.52
C GLY A 473 -15.81 12.31 -15.73
N TYR A 474 -15.71 11.20 -15.03
CA TYR A 474 -16.65 10.08 -15.13
C TYR A 474 -17.17 9.68 -13.74
N SER A 475 -18.31 9.01 -13.76
CA SER A 475 -18.91 8.37 -12.60
C SER A 475 -19.13 6.89 -12.91
N LEU A 476 -18.71 6.03 -11.99
CA LEU A 476 -18.93 4.60 -12.02
C LEU A 476 -20.04 4.26 -11.04
N VAL A 477 -20.98 3.41 -11.44
CA VAL A 477 -22.04 2.92 -10.55
C VAL A 477 -22.13 1.40 -10.62
N GLU A 478 -22.30 0.80 -9.45
CA GLU A 478 -22.44 -0.65 -9.30
C GLU A 478 -23.92 -1.04 -9.37
N VAL A 479 -24.28 -1.87 -10.36
CA VAL A 479 -25.63 -2.41 -10.53
C VAL A 479 -25.52 -3.90 -10.82
N LYS A 480 -26.23 -4.73 -10.03
CA LYS A 480 -26.23 -6.21 -10.18
C LYS A 480 -24.79 -6.79 -10.30
N LYS A 481 -23.86 -6.28 -9.49
CA LYS A 481 -22.43 -6.65 -9.44
C LYS A 481 -21.62 -6.34 -10.70
N LYS A 482 -22.10 -5.42 -11.53
CA LYS A 482 -21.39 -4.91 -12.71
C LYS A 482 -21.19 -3.40 -12.56
N MET A 483 -20.01 -2.94 -12.97
CA MET A 483 -19.67 -1.52 -12.97
C MET A 483 -20.06 -0.90 -14.31
N TYR A 484 -20.83 0.18 -14.26
CA TYR A 484 -21.24 0.96 -15.42
C TYR A 484 -20.59 2.34 -15.36
N LYS A 485 -20.00 2.78 -16.48
CA LYS A 485 -19.28 4.05 -16.58
C LYS A 485 -20.13 5.05 -17.35
N PHE A 486 -20.26 6.25 -16.76
CA PHE A 486 -20.94 7.39 -17.35
C PHE A 486 -19.99 8.57 -17.48
N VAL A 487 -20.01 9.23 -18.64
CA VAL A 487 -19.33 10.50 -18.89
C VAL A 487 -20.42 11.55 -19.14
N SER A 488 -20.16 12.82 -18.81
CA SER A 488 -21.16 13.87 -19.02
C SER A 488 -21.50 14.00 -20.51
N ASN A 489 -22.78 14.19 -20.85
CA ASN A 489 -23.31 14.21 -22.22
C ASN A 489 -23.08 12.92 -23.03
N ASP A 490 -22.79 11.79 -22.38
CA ASP A 490 -22.63 10.52 -23.09
C ASP A 490 -24.00 9.98 -23.53
N MET A 491 -24.14 9.78 -24.85
CA MET A 491 -25.33 9.19 -25.49
C MET A 491 -25.06 7.78 -26.03
N SER A 492 -23.86 7.22 -25.82
CA SER A 492 -23.45 5.94 -26.39
C SER A 492 -23.98 4.71 -25.63
N HIS A 493 -24.61 4.91 -24.47
CA HIS A 493 -25.10 3.83 -23.64
C HIS A 493 -26.34 3.15 -24.25
N SER A 494 -26.44 1.82 -24.18
CA SER A 494 -27.54 1.07 -24.79
C SER A 494 -28.93 1.39 -24.22
N HIS A 495 -28.98 1.90 -22.99
CA HIS A 495 -30.21 2.31 -22.29
C HIS A 495 -30.33 3.84 -22.20
N CYS A 496 -29.78 4.57 -23.19
CA CYS A 496 -29.71 6.04 -23.15
C CYS A 496 -31.08 6.67 -22.93
N ASP A 497 -32.08 6.30 -23.74
CA ASP A 497 -33.41 6.92 -23.70
C ASP A 497 -34.06 6.79 -22.32
N GLU A 498 -34.01 5.59 -21.72
CA GLU A 498 -34.54 5.33 -20.37
C GLU A 498 -33.83 6.17 -19.29
N ILE A 499 -32.51 6.33 -19.40
CA ILE A 499 -31.72 7.13 -18.45
C ILE A 499 -32.10 8.60 -18.53
N TYR A 500 -32.26 9.14 -19.74
CA TYR A 500 -32.64 10.55 -19.93
C TYR A 500 -34.11 10.81 -19.55
N GLU A 501 -35.01 9.84 -19.76
CA GLU A 501 -36.37 9.91 -19.26
C GLU A 501 -36.39 9.96 -17.72
N MET A 502 -35.63 9.09 -17.06
CA MET A 502 -35.48 9.11 -15.61
C MET A 502 -34.85 10.43 -15.11
N LEU A 503 -33.83 10.95 -15.79
CA LEU A 503 -33.28 12.27 -15.47
C LEU A 503 -34.35 13.38 -15.51
N HIS A 504 -35.19 13.38 -16.54
CA HIS A 504 -36.28 14.34 -16.64
C HIS A 504 -37.29 14.19 -15.50
N GLN A 505 -37.65 12.96 -15.12
CA GLN A 505 -38.51 12.70 -13.95
C GLN A 505 -37.89 13.20 -12.65
N MET A 506 -36.61 12.91 -12.43
CA MET A 506 -35.85 13.37 -11.27
C MET A 506 -35.82 14.91 -11.20
N GLU A 507 -35.51 15.58 -12.31
CA GLU A 507 -35.47 17.04 -12.39
C GLU A 507 -36.85 17.66 -12.13
N TRP A 508 -37.91 17.03 -12.62
CA TRP A 508 -39.28 17.49 -12.37
C TRP A 508 -39.63 17.45 -10.88
N GLN A 509 -39.34 16.34 -10.20
CA GLN A 509 -39.57 16.21 -8.75
C GLN A 509 -38.70 17.18 -7.94
N LEU A 510 -37.44 17.33 -8.31
CA LEU A 510 -36.51 18.27 -7.67
C LEU A 510 -37.00 19.73 -7.72
N LYS A 511 -37.66 20.14 -8.81
CA LYS A 511 -38.25 21.49 -8.92
C LYS A 511 -39.33 21.74 -7.87
N PHE A 512 -40.12 20.73 -7.50
CA PHE A 512 -41.12 20.86 -6.42
C PHE A 512 -40.47 21.04 -5.06
N GLU A 513 -39.32 20.40 -4.83
CA GLU A 513 -38.51 20.54 -3.62
C GLU A 513 -37.63 21.81 -3.61
N GLY A 514 -37.83 22.72 -4.58
CA GLY A 514 -37.12 24.00 -4.64
C GLY A 514 -35.67 23.93 -5.13
N TYR A 515 -35.26 22.83 -5.76
CA TYR A 515 -33.93 22.72 -6.37
C TYR A 515 -33.76 23.71 -7.52
N CYS A 516 -32.66 24.48 -7.49
CA CYS A 516 -32.23 25.32 -8.59
C CYS A 516 -30.78 24.96 -8.97
N PRO A 517 -30.48 24.66 -10.25
CA PRO A 517 -29.12 24.39 -10.67
C PRO A 517 -28.16 25.55 -10.36
N ASP A 518 -27.02 25.25 -9.73
CA ASP A 518 -26.01 26.27 -9.39
C ASP A 518 -25.14 26.61 -10.63
N THR A 519 -25.63 27.51 -11.49
CA THR A 519 -24.95 27.93 -12.71
C THR A 519 -23.61 28.63 -12.45
N SER A 520 -23.37 29.12 -11.23
CA SER A 520 -22.08 29.73 -10.84
C SER A 520 -20.91 28.74 -10.85
N GLN A 521 -21.20 27.43 -10.86
CA GLN A 521 -20.19 26.36 -11.00
C GLN A 521 -19.68 26.21 -12.44
N VAL A 522 -20.40 26.73 -13.43
CA VAL A 522 -20.00 26.66 -14.84
C VAL A 522 -19.18 27.89 -15.19
N LEU A 523 -17.86 27.76 -15.07
CA LEU A 523 -16.89 28.83 -15.28
C LEU A 523 -16.47 28.94 -16.76
N LEU A 524 -17.49 29.07 -17.62
CA LEU A 524 -17.37 29.34 -19.05
C LEU A 524 -18.15 30.61 -19.39
N ASP A 525 -17.63 31.37 -20.35
CA ASP A 525 -18.27 32.56 -20.87
C ASP A 525 -19.32 32.14 -21.92
N VAL A 526 -20.47 31.70 -21.41
CA VAL A 526 -21.62 31.16 -22.16
C VAL A 526 -22.90 31.63 -21.49
N ASP A 527 -24.02 31.58 -22.20
CA ASP A 527 -25.31 31.99 -21.65
C ASP A 527 -25.82 31.05 -20.54
N GLU A 528 -26.77 31.53 -19.75
CA GLU A 528 -27.28 30.80 -18.57
C GLU A 528 -28.03 29.51 -18.93
N ASP A 529 -28.64 29.42 -20.11
CA ASP A 529 -29.33 28.21 -20.56
C ASP A 529 -28.32 27.12 -20.94
N GLU A 530 -27.23 27.49 -21.60
CA GLU A 530 -26.12 26.60 -21.91
C GLU A 530 -25.41 26.11 -20.62
N LYS A 531 -25.30 26.96 -19.58
CA LYS A 531 -24.80 26.53 -18.26
C LYS A 531 -25.71 25.50 -17.62
N ARG A 532 -27.03 25.73 -17.64
CA ARG A 532 -28.02 24.78 -17.09
C ARG A 532 -27.98 23.44 -17.81
N GLN A 533 -27.88 23.45 -19.14
CA GLN A 533 -27.80 22.23 -19.95
C GLN A 533 -26.53 21.42 -19.64
N ARG A 534 -25.39 22.07 -19.37
CA ARG A 534 -24.18 21.35 -18.96
C ARG A 534 -24.29 20.69 -17.59
N LEU A 535 -25.04 21.29 -16.67
CA LEU A 535 -25.27 20.75 -15.32
C LEU A 535 -26.26 19.58 -15.31
N SER A 536 -27.27 19.57 -16.19
CA SER A 536 -28.31 18.54 -16.21
C SER A 536 -27.75 17.15 -16.53
N SER A 537 -26.76 17.09 -17.42
CA SER A 537 -26.16 15.84 -17.92
C SER A 537 -24.83 15.47 -17.24
N HIS A 538 -24.58 15.97 -16.02
CA HIS A 538 -23.41 15.55 -15.25
C HIS A 538 -23.36 14.03 -15.07
N SER A 539 -22.18 13.42 -15.24
CA SER A 539 -22.00 11.97 -15.14
C SER A 539 -22.55 11.34 -13.86
N GLN A 540 -22.54 12.05 -12.73
CA GLN A 540 -23.12 11.58 -11.47
C GLN A 540 -24.64 11.47 -11.55
N LYS A 541 -25.32 12.43 -12.20
CA LYS A 541 -26.78 12.41 -12.35
C LYS A 541 -27.20 11.24 -13.24
N LEU A 542 -26.49 11.02 -14.36
CA LEU A 542 -26.66 9.86 -15.24
C LEU A 542 -26.49 8.53 -14.48
N ALA A 543 -25.45 8.43 -13.66
CA ALA A 543 -25.19 7.26 -12.83
C ALA A 543 -26.30 6.98 -11.80
N ILE A 544 -26.84 8.03 -11.17
CA ILE A 544 -27.97 7.91 -10.23
C ILE A 544 -29.23 7.47 -10.97
N ALA A 545 -29.57 8.11 -12.10
CA ALA A 545 -30.72 7.75 -12.92
C ALA A 545 -30.66 6.27 -13.34
N PHE A 546 -29.52 5.83 -13.87
CA PHE A 546 -29.30 4.43 -14.23
C PHE A 546 -29.49 3.48 -13.03
N ALA A 547 -28.95 3.82 -11.86
CA ALA A 547 -29.12 3.01 -10.67
C ALA A 547 -30.57 2.96 -10.19
N LEU A 548 -31.30 4.08 -10.19
CA LEU A 548 -32.71 4.11 -9.79
C LEU A 548 -33.57 3.19 -10.66
N ILE A 549 -33.31 3.11 -11.96
CA ILE A 549 -34.02 2.21 -12.88
C ILE A 549 -33.70 0.73 -12.58
N HIS A 550 -32.44 0.41 -12.31
CA HIS A 550 -31.95 -0.98 -12.35
C HIS A 550 -31.78 -1.66 -10.98
N THR A 551 -32.08 -0.96 -9.89
CA THR A 551 -31.92 -1.48 -8.53
C THR A 551 -33.25 -1.44 -7.76
N SER A 552 -33.41 -2.34 -6.80
CA SER A 552 -34.65 -2.43 -6.03
C SER A 552 -34.85 -1.21 -5.14
N TYR A 553 -36.11 -0.91 -4.83
CA TYR A 553 -36.50 0.09 -3.85
C TYR A 553 -35.75 -0.13 -2.51
N MET A 554 -35.37 0.97 -1.86
CA MET A 554 -34.54 1.03 -0.63
C MET A 554 -33.12 0.44 -0.70
N SER A 555 -32.65 -0.08 -1.85
CA SER A 555 -31.27 -0.57 -1.94
C SER A 555 -30.25 0.58 -1.94
N ARG A 556 -29.08 0.40 -1.33
CA ARG A 556 -28.02 1.42 -1.33
C ARG A 556 -27.40 1.59 -2.72
N ILE A 557 -27.28 2.82 -3.20
CA ILE A 557 -26.57 3.16 -4.44
C ILE A 557 -25.12 3.52 -4.10
N ARG A 558 -24.16 2.95 -4.84
CA ARG A 558 -22.73 3.25 -4.68
C ARG A 558 -22.16 3.83 -5.97
N ILE A 559 -21.58 5.03 -5.87
CA ILE A 559 -20.99 5.74 -7.00
C ILE A 559 -19.53 6.08 -6.68
N VAL A 560 -18.65 5.88 -7.65
CA VAL A 560 -17.24 6.28 -7.57
C VAL A 560 -16.93 7.29 -8.67
N ARG A 561 -16.24 8.38 -8.34
CA ARG A 561 -15.87 9.44 -9.29
C ARG A 561 -14.36 9.61 -9.34
N ASN A 562 -13.83 9.98 -10.50
CA ASN A 562 -12.43 10.37 -10.67
C ASN A 562 -12.18 11.86 -10.42
N VAL A 563 -13.24 12.65 -10.21
CA VAL A 563 -13.20 14.09 -9.94
C VAL A 563 -13.82 14.41 -8.60
N ARG A 564 -13.42 15.51 -7.98
CA ARG A 564 -14.10 16.06 -6.80
C ARG A 564 -15.54 16.40 -7.18
N MET A 565 -16.48 16.16 -6.26
CA MET A 565 -17.88 16.54 -6.49
C MET A 565 -17.99 18.07 -6.65
N CYS A 566 -19.05 18.56 -7.30
CA CYS A 566 -19.36 19.99 -7.35
C CYS A 566 -20.58 20.28 -6.44
N ASN A 567 -20.77 21.55 -6.06
CA ASN A 567 -21.87 21.97 -5.19
C ASN A 567 -23.23 21.56 -5.75
N ASP A 568 -23.44 21.74 -7.06
CA ASP A 568 -24.67 21.34 -7.73
C ASP A 568 -24.96 19.83 -7.59
N CYS A 569 -23.98 18.98 -7.90
CA CYS A 569 -24.12 17.52 -7.74
C CYS A 569 -24.35 17.11 -6.29
N HIS A 570 -23.72 17.80 -5.33
CA HIS A 570 -23.90 17.52 -3.91
C HIS A 570 -25.34 17.81 -3.47
N THR A 571 -25.84 19.02 -3.74
CA THR A 571 -27.23 19.42 -3.43
C THR A 571 -28.24 18.55 -4.15
N TYR A 572 -28.00 18.25 -5.43
CA TYR A 572 -28.84 17.36 -6.22
C TYR A 572 -28.96 15.99 -5.58
N THR A 573 -27.84 15.35 -5.22
CA THR A 573 -27.86 14.01 -4.61
C THR A 573 -28.45 14.00 -3.21
N LYS A 574 -28.25 15.06 -2.43
CA LYS A 574 -28.90 15.28 -1.14
C LYS A 574 -30.42 15.21 -1.29
N LEU A 575 -31.00 16.01 -2.19
CA LEU A 575 -32.45 16.02 -2.41
C LEU A 575 -32.96 14.70 -3.02
N ILE A 576 -32.24 14.10 -3.96
CA ILE A 576 -32.62 12.79 -4.52
C ILE A 576 -32.66 11.69 -3.45
N SER A 577 -31.73 11.70 -2.48
CA SER A 577 -31.75 10.73 -1.38
C SER A 577 -33.04 10.78 -0.56
N MET A 578 -33.61 11.98 -0.41
CA MET A 578 -34.89 12.22 0.26
C MET A 578 -36.07 11.81 -0.62
N ILE A 579 -36.14 12.35 -1.85
CA ILE A 579 -37.28 12.17 -2.77
C ILE A 579 -37.52 10.68 -3.10
N TYR A 580 -36.44 9.93 -3.35
CA TYR A 580 -36.53 8.53 -3.74
C TYR A 580 -36.30 7.55 -2.57
N GLU A 581 -36.13 8.07 -1.35
CA GLU A 581 -35.87 7.28 -0.12
C GLU A 581 -34.71 6.29 -0.31
N ARG A 582 -33.58 6.80 -0.83
CA ARG A 582 -32.38 6.00 -1.13
C ARG A 582 -31.20 6.47 -0.31
N GLU A 583 -30.50 5.51 0.29
CA GLU A 583 -29.13 5.76 0.74
C GLU A 583 -28.17 5.78 -0.47
N ILE A 584 -27.47 6.89 -0.67
CA ILE A 584 -26.52 7.06 -1.78
C ILE A 584 -25.14 7.33 -1.20
N THR A 585 -24.17 6.46 -1.50
CA THR A 585 -22.77 6.66 -1.13
C THR A 585 -21.98 7.07 -2.37
N VAL A 586 -21.37 8.25 -2.33
CA VAL A 586 -20.51 8.76 -3.40
C VAL A 586 -19.08 8.87 -2.89
N ARG A 587 -18.16 8.11 -3.49
CA ARG A 587 -16.72 8.29 -3.30
C ARG A 587 -16.22 9.26 -4.38
N ASP A 588 -15.77 10.44 -3.97
CA ASP A 588 -15.05 11.34 -4.87
C ASP A 588 -13.53 11.13 -4.76
N ARG A 589 -12.75 12.01 -5.38
CA ARG A 589 -11.28 11.91 -5.37
C ARG A 589 -10.67 11.99 -3.96
N ASN A 590 -11.32 12.67 -3.02
CA ASN A 590 -10.76 13.04 -1.74
C ASN A 590 -11.45 12.34 -0.56
N ARG A 591 -12.77 12.11 -0.65
CA ARG A 591 -13.58 11.65 0.48
C ARG A 591 -14.83 10.89 0.04
N PHE A 592 -15.53 10.36 1.03
CA PHE A 592 -16.87 9.81 0.88
C PHE A 592 -17.94 10.79 1.32
N HIS A 593 -19.07 10.71 0.64
CA HIS A 593 -20.29 11.43 0.92
C HIS A 593 -21.40 10.40 1.08
N HIS A 594 -21.97 10.31 2.28
CA HIS A 594 -23.11 9.45 2.55
C HIS A 594 -24.38 10.30 2.61
N PHE A 595 -25.21 10.17 1.58
CA PHE A 595 -26.48 10.87 1.47
C PHE A 595 -27.61 9.98 1.97
N LYS A 596 -28.40 10.52 2.89
CA LYS A 596 -29.57 9.86 3.47
C LYS A 596 -30.54 10.92 3.98
N ASP A 597 -31.82 10.75 3.67
CA ASP A 597 -32.92 11.58 4.18
C ASP A 597 -32.66 13.09 4.03
N GLY A 598 -32.11 13.50 2.88
CA GLY A 598 -31.85 14.91 2.62
C GLY A 598 -30.65 15.49 3.37
N THR A 599 -29.77 14.65 3.92
CA THR A 599 -28.54 15.07 4.61
C THR A 599 -27.31 14.39 4.01
N CYS A 600 -26.12 14.93 4.29
CA CYS A 600 -24.86 14.31 3.91
C CYS A 600 -23.91 14.21 5.12
N SER A 601 -23.12 13.14 5.20
CA SER A 601 -22.12 12.94 6.26
C SER A 601 -21.06 14.05 6.35
N CYS A 602 -20.88 14.87 5.31
CA CYS A 602 -19.96 16.01 5.33
C CYS A 602 -20.55 17.30 5.95
N ARG A 603 -21.84 17.32 6.31
CA ARG A 603 -22.54 18.51 6.84
C ARG A 603 -22.38 19.76 5.95
N ASP A 604 -22.38 19.56 4.63
CA ASP A 604 -22.16 20.60 3.61
C ASP A 604 -20.78 21.31 3.68
N TYR A 605 -19.82 20.74 4.42
CA TYR A 605 -18.44 21.21 4.55
C TYR A 605 -17.47 20.23 3.87
N TRP A 606 -17.07 20.49 2.61
CA TRP A 606 -16.27 19.51 1.85
C TRP A 606 -15.35 20.05 0.77
#